data_AF-A0A521CMH1-F1
#
_entry.id   AF-A0A521CMH1-F1
#
_cell.length_a   1.000
_cell.length_b   1.000
_cell.length_c   1.000
_cell.angle_alpha   90.00
_cell.angle_beta   90.00
_cell.angle_gamma   90.00
#
_symmetry.space_group_name_H-M   'P 1'
#
loop_
_entity.id
_entity.type
_entity.pdbx_description
1 polymer ?
#
loop_
_entity_poly.entity_id
_entity_poly.type
_entity_poly.pdbx_seq_one_letter_code
_entity_poly.pdbx_strand_id
1 'polypeptide(L)'
;MLEQVINSIGRFSQQLFESIISIIKVLLRSKFGLKLPLSTASSCYILGNGPSLNLSMGKHRDLLQKSELFVVNSFAVSPYFVDLKPANYIFLDQYFTAYDGKQTPIEAVKKTFEHLATDVSWPITIFMPAKSARNSFHLELKKSNPNINICYYNYVVAKGFKWVKHWLFSHNLAMPQCQNILNACIFIAINRKFKNVYLLGADHSWHEQLIVDNSNDIVITDKHFYNEKGKEIEMKSRAHDPKEYGIHKFFELISKAFYSYLVLRSYADSQGVNIFNSSEKSYIDAFERKSIPNV
;
A
#
# COMPACT_ATOMS: atom_id res chain seq x y z
N MET A 1 -30.75 -26.52 8.31
CA MET A 1 -29.94 -27.48 7.51
C MET A 1 -29.98 -27.15 6.02
N LEU A 2 -31.15 -27.08 5.37
CA LEU A 2 -31.27 -26.75 3.94
C LEU A 2 -30.66 -25.38 3.57
N GLU A 3 -30.95 -24.33 4.34
CA GLU A 3 -30.41 -22.98 4.08
C GLU A 3 -28.88 -22.91 4.19
N GLN A 4 -28.28 -23.64 5.14
CA GLN A 4 -26.83 -23.72 5.27
C GLN A 4 -26.18 -24.42 4.06
N VAL A 5 -26.85 -25.44 3.51
CA VAL A 5 -26.42 -26.14 2.30
C VAL A 5 -26.51 -25.19 1.10
N ILE A 6 -27.64 -24.49 0.93
CA ILE A 6 -27.84 -23.49 -0.13
C ILE A 6 -26.76 -22.39 -0.05
N ASN A 7 -26.52 -21.82 1.13
CA ASN A 7 -25.50 -20.80 1.34
C ASN A 7 -24.08 -21.33 1.06
N SER A 8 -23.82 -22.60 1.32
CA SER A 8 -22.53 -23.23 1.04
C SER A 8 -22.32 -23.49 -0.45
N ILE A 9 -23.35 -23.96 -1.16
CA ILE A 9 -23.34 -24.08 -2.62
C ILE A 9 -23.15 -22.70 -3.26
N GLY A 10 -23.88 -21.69 -2.80
CA GLY A 10 -23.76 -20.32 -3.27
C GLY A 10 -22.34 -19.77 -3.11
N ARG A 11 -21.74 -19.93 -1.92
CA ARG A 11 -20.34 -19.53 -1.67
C ARG A 11 -19.35 -20.29 -2.55
N PHE A 12 -19.54 -21.58 -2.76
CA PHE A 12 -18.68 -22.38 -3.62
C PHE A 12 -18.75 -21.90 -5.08
N SER A 13 -19.97 -21.75 -5.63
CA SER A 13 -20.20 -21.25 -6.99
C SER A 13 -19.61 -19.86 -7.19
N GLN A 14 -19.77 -18.97 -6.21
CA GLN A 14 -19.16 -17.64 -6.23
C GLN A 14 -17.62 -17.75 -6.27
N GLN A 15 -17.02 -18.56 -5.40
CA GLN A 15 -15.56 -18.73 -5.36
C GLN A 15 -15.01 -19.31 -6.66
N LEU A 16 -15.72 -20.26 -7.26
CA LEU A 16 -15.36 -20.85 -8.54
C LEU A 16 -15.37 -19.81 -9.66
N PHE A 17 -16.47 -19.06 -9.80
CA PHE A 17 -16.58 -18.02 -10.82
C PHE A 17 -15.54 -16.92 -10.63
N GLU A 18 -15.33 -16.45 -9.40
CA GLU A 18 -14.31 -15.46 -9.08
C GLU A 18 -12.90 -15.96 -9.39
N SER A 19 -12.59 -17.24 -9.16
CA SER A 19 -11.31 -17.85 -9.51
C SER A 19 -11.10 -17.88 -11.02
N ILE A 20 -12.10 -18.29 -11.79
CA ILE A 20 -12.04 -18.29 -13.27
C ILE A 20 -11.78 -16.88 -13.79
N ILE A 21 -12.55 -15.88 -13.33
CA ILE A 21 -12.38 -14.49 -13.72
C ILE A 21 -10.99 -13.96 -13.33
N SER A 22 -10.46 -14.37 -12.18
CA SER A 22 -9.12 -13.97 -11.73
C SER A 22 -8.03 -14.55 -12.63
N ILE A 23 -8.16 -15.81 -13.04
CA ILE A 23 -7.23 -16.45 -13.98
C ILE A 23 -7.27 -15.74 -15.34
N ILE A 24 -8.46 -15.45 -15.87
CA ILE A 24 -8.62 -14.70 -17.12
C ILE A 24 -7.96 -13.32 -17.01
N LYS A 25 -8.20 -12.58 -15.93
CA LYS A 25 -7.54 -11.28 -15.68
C LYS A 25 -6.02 -11.42 -15.65
N VAL A 26 -5.51 -12.49 -15.04
CA VAL A 26 -4.07 -12.75 -14.96
C VAL A 26 -3.49 -12.98 -16.35
N LEU A 27 -4.09 -13.85 -17.15
CA LEU A 27 -3.66 -14.14 -18.52
C LEU A 27 -3.65 -12.90 -19.41
N LEU A 28 -4.64 -12.02 -19.25
CA LEU A 28 -4.80 -10.82 -20.08
C LEU A 28 -3.94 -9.63 -19.62
N ARG A 29 -3.65 -9.50 -18.33
CA ARG A 29 -3.11 -8.24 -17.75
C ARG A 29 -1.77 -8.39 -17.02
N SER A 30 -1.38 -9.60 -16.65
CA SER A 30 -0.14 -9.81 -15.89
C SER A 30 1.05 -9.87 -16.83
N LYS A 31 2.17 -9.29 -16.41
CA LYS A 31 3.47 -9.59 -17.00
C LYS A 31 4.07 -10.79 -16.30
N PHE A 32 4.25 -11.87 -17.03
CA PHE A 32 4.90 -13.08 -16.54
C PHE A 32 6.41 -12.84 -16.37
N GLY A 33 7.03 -13.53 -15.41
CA GLY A 33 8.47 -13.46 -15.16
C GLY A 33 8.96 -12.24 -14.36
N LEU A 34 8.06 -11.37 -13.88
CA LEU A 34 8.43 -10.29 -12.96
C LEU A 34 8.86 -10.87 -11.62
N LYS A 35 10.15 -10.71 -11.28
CA LYS A 35 10.74 -11.16 -10.02
C LYS A 35 10.92 -9.98 -9.08
N LEU A 36 10.49 -10.15 -7.84
CA LEU A 36 10.81 -9.24 -6.75
C LEU A 36 12.16 -9.64 -6.13
N PRO A 37 13.04 -8.69 -5.77
CA PRO A 37 14.30 -9.00 -5.11
C PRO A 37 14.02 -9.58 -3.72
N LEU A 38 14.83 -10.55 -3.28
CA LEU A 38 14.71 -11.09 -1.92
C LEU A 38 15.06 -10.02 -0.86
N SER A 39 14.59 -10.22 0.36
CA SER A 39 14.96 -9.41 1.53
C SER A 39 16.46 -9.48 1.79
N THR A 40 17.09 -8.36 2.15
CA THR A 40 18.49 -8.35 2.58
C THR A 40 18.62 -8.49 4.10
N ALA A 41 17.53 -8.27 4.83
CA ALA A 41 17.44 -8.49 6.26
C ALA A 41 16.32 -9.49 6.64
N SER A 42 16.37 -10.00 7.87
CA SER A 42 15.27 -10.82 8.42
C SER A 42 13.98 -10.03 8.61
N SER A 43 14.09 -8.74 8.92
CA SER A 43 12.96 -7.91 9.32
C SER A 43 12.97 -6.60 8.55
N CYS A 44 11.78 -6.07 8.25
CA CYS A 44 11.63 -4.74 7.68
C CYS A 44 10.59 -3.91 8.42
N TYR A 45 10.66 -2.60 8.21
CA TYR A 45 9.76 -1.62 8.79
C TYR A 45 9.08 -0.85 7.68
N ILE A 46 7.76 -0.89 7.66
CA ILE A 46 6.94 -0.15 6.71
C ILE A 46 6.46 1.13 7.39
N LEU A 47 6.91 2.26 6.86
CA LEU A 47 6.51 3.59 7.31
C LEU A 47 5.30 4.03 6.48
N GLY A 48 4.12 3.97 7.10
CA GLY A 48 2.88 4.55 6.57
C GLY A 48 2.91 6.07 6.59
N ASN A 49 1.75 6.70 6.41
CA ASN A 49 1.63 8.17 6.36
C ASN A 49 0.78 8.76 7.49
N GLY A 50 0.34 7.94 8.43
CA GLY A 50 -0.48 8.35 9.55
C GLY A 50 0.28 9.27 10.51
N PRO A 51 -0.39 10.27 11.13
CA PRO A 51 0.23 11.22 12.05
C PRO A 51 1.04 10.57 13.18
N SER A 52 0.65 9.38 13.63
CA SER A 52 1.35 8.66 14.71
C SER A 52 2.81 8.29 14.37
N LEU A 53 3.20 8.39 13.09
CA LEU A 53 4.59 8.19 12.66
C LEU A 53 5.57 9.16 13.32
N ASN A 54 5.18 10.42 13.57
CA ASN A 54 6.06 11.42 14.20
C ASN A 54 6.52 10.97 15.60
N LEU A 55 5.63 10.34 16.36
CA LEU A 55 5.96 9.75 17.66
C LEU A 55 6.94 8.58 17.52
N SER A 56 6.74 7.73 16.51
CA SER A 56 7.63 6.60 16.22
C SER A 56 9.04 7.08 15.82
N MET A 57 9.12 8.14 15.01
CA MET A 57 10.40 8.76 14.61
C MET A 57 11.14 9.35 15.82
N GLY A 58 10.43 9.98 16.76
CA GLY A 58 11.04 10.50 17.98
C GLY A 58 11.60 9.41 18.90
N LYS A 59 10.92 8.28 19.02
CA LYS A 59 11.29 7.18 19.95
C LYS A 59 12.32 6.20 19.40
N HIS A 60 12.28 5.93 18.08
CA HIS A 60 12.97 4.77 17.49
C HIS A 60 13.92 5.13 16.34
N ARG A 61 14.33 6.40 16.22
CA ARG A 61 15.15 6.89 15.09
C ARG A 61 16.38 6.03 14.82
N ASP A 62 17.18 5.75 15.84
CA ASP A 62 18.46 5.03 15.71
C ASP A 62 18.28 3.61 15.17
N LEU A 63 17.21 2.95 15.60
CA LEU A 63 16.85 1.62 15.10
C LEU A 63 16.41 1.69 13.64
N LEU A 64 15.56 2.65 13.30
CA LEU A 64 15.03 2.81 11.94
C LEU A 64 16.15 3.12 10.94
N GLN A 65 17.13 3.94 11.31
CA GLN A 65 18.29 4.25 10.47
C GLN A 65 19.17 3.02 10.14
N LYS A 66 19.15 1.99 10.98
CA LYS A 66 19.92 0.75 10.79
C LYS A 66 19.10 -0.38 10.18
N SER A 67 17.83 -0.13 9.88
CA SER A 67 16.88 -1.17 9.47
C SER A 67 16.55 -1.10 7.99
N GLU A 68 16.07 -2.21 7.42
CA GLU A 68 15.53 -2.17 6.06
C GLU A 68 14.14 -1.52 6.06
N LEU A 69 14.07 -0.31 5.49
CA LEU A 69 12.85 0.50 5.48
C LEU A 69 12.09 0.43 4.16
N PHE A 70 10.77 0.48 4.28
CA PHE A 70 9.83 0.74 3.21
C PHE A 70 9.12 2.06 3.48
N VAL A 71 9.03 2.89 2.45
CA VAL A 71 8.29 4.17 2.48
C VAL A 71 7.31 4.25 1.32
N VAL A 72 6.29 5.10 1.46
CA VAL A 72 5.14 5.13 0.55
C VAL A 72 4.65 6.56 0.26
N ASN A 73 4.00 6.75 -0.89
CA ASN A 73 3.43 8.03 -1.36
C ASN A 73 4.42 9.20 -1.30
N SER A 74 4.16 10.25 -0.53
CA SER A 74 4.97 11.47 -0.47
C SER A 74 5.91 11.53 0.73
N PHE A 75 6.35 10.39 1.25
CA PHE A 75 7.31 10.33 2.35
C PHE A 75 8.59 11.13 2.07
N ALA A 76 8.99 11.21 0.79
CA ALA A 76 10.18 11.94 0.36
C ALA A 76 10.14 13.45 0.68
N VAL A 77 8.94 14.01 0.83
CA VAL A 77 8.74 15.42 1.20
C VAL A 77 9.05 15.67 2.68
N SER A 78 9.13 14.62 3.50
CA SER A 78 9.44 14.76 4.91
C SER A 78 10.94 14.98 5.14
N PRO A 79 11.32 15.69 6.23
CA PRO A 79 12.73 15.88 6.58
C PRO A 79 13.43 14.55 6.92
N TYR A 80 12.68 13.49 7.24
CA TYR A 80 13.25 12.19 7.59
C TYR A 80 13.77 11.41 6.38
N PHE A 81 13.45 11.82 5.15
CA PHE A 81 13.77 11.04 3.95
C PHE A 81 15.27 10.83 3.76
N VAL A 82 16.05 11.91 3.79
CA VAL A 82 17.51 11.89 3.61
C VAL A 82 18.20 11.27 4.83
N ASP A 83 17.63 11.46 6.02
CA ASP A 83 18.17 10.94 7.28
C ASP A 83 18.02 9.42 7.42
N LEU A 84 16.88 8.88 6.99
CA LEU A 84 16.56 7.46 7.13
C LEU A 84 17.05 6.61 5.96
N LYS A 85 17.29 7.24 4.80
CA LYS A 85 17.81 6.58 3.59
C LYS A 85 17.08 5.27 3.26
N PRO A 86 15.75 5.30 3.06
CA PRO A 86 14.97 4.09 2.88
C PRO A 86 15.42 3.32 1.63
N ALA A 87 15.52 1.99 1.76
CA ALA A 87 15.93 1.11 0.67
C ALA A 87 14.79 0.78 -0.31
N ASN A 88 13.53 0.94 0.12
CA ASN A 88 12.35 0.54 -0.65
C ASN A 88 11.30 1.64 -0.70
N TYR A 89 10.82 1.99 -1.89
CA TYR A 89 9.78 2.99 -2.11
C TYR A 89 8.62 2.39 -2.90
N ILE A 90 7.39 2.42 -2.40
CA ILE A 90 6.24 1.83 -3.10
C ILE A 90 5.30 2.90 -3.64
N PHE A 91 4.96 2.80 -4.93
CA PHE A 91 3.91 3.57 -5.56
C PHE A 91 2.83 2.66 -6.12
N LEU A 92 1.57 3.06 -5.94
CA LEU A 92 0.40 2.38 -6.51
C LEU A 92 -0.59 3.37 -7.15
N ASP A 93 -0.76 4.53 -6.51
CA ASP A 93 -1.69 5.57 -6.95
C ASP A 93 -1.32 6.08 -8.35
N GLN A 94 -2.34 6.32 -9.17
CA GLN A 94 -2.20 6.86 -10.53
C GLN A 94 -1.47 8.19 -10.57
N TYR A 95 -1.62 9.05 -9.55
CA TYR A 95 -0.92 10.33 -9.54
C TYR A 95 0.60 10.17 -9.56
N PHE A 96 1.14 9.12 -8.92
CA PHE A 96 2.57 8.79 -9.00
C PHE A 96 2.88 7.91 -10.22
N THR A 97 2.10 6.85 -10.42
CA THR A 97 2.40 5.80 -11.39
C THR A 97 2.21 6.23 -12.85
N ALA A 98 1.43 7.28 -13.09
CA ALA A 98 1.24 7.91 -14.40
C ALA A 98 1.88 9.32 -14.49
N TYR A 99 2.62 9.76 -13.47
CA TYR A 99 3.30 11.06 -13.51
C TYR A 99 4.28 11.14 -14.70
N ASP A 100 4.21 12.21 -15.47
CA ASP A 100 4.99 12.40 -16.70
C ASP A 100 6.03 13.53 -16.59
N GLY A 101 6.28 14.03 -15.39
CA GLY A 101 7.17 15.17 -15.13
C GLY A 101 6.53 16.54 -15.31
N LYS A 102 5.23 16.62 -15.65
CA LYS A 102 4.51 17.89 -15.83
C LYS A 102 3.68 18.26 -14.60
N GLN A 103 2.65 19.09 -14.79
CA GLN A 103 1.75 19.51 -13.72
C GLN A 103 0.90 18.33 -13.21
N THR A 104 0.64 18.35 -11.91
CA THR A 104 -0.24 17.42 -11.21
C THR A 104 -1.11 18.22 -10.25
N PRO A 105 -2.38 17.84 -10.03
CA PRO A 105 -3.23 18.51 -9.03
C PRO A 105 -2.75 18.26 -7.59
N ILE A 106 -1.80 17.35 -7.38
CA ILE A 106 -1.24 17.03 -6.07
C ILE A 106 0.24 17.46 -6.03
N GLU A 107 0.50 18.67 -5.56
CA GLU A 107 1.85 19.25 -5.48
C GLU A 107 2.86 18.34 -4.75
N ALA A 108 2.42 17.61 -3.73
CA ALA A 108 3.27 16.67 -3.01
C ALA A 108 3.84 15.55 -3.91
N VAL A 109 3.13 15.16 -4.98
CA VAL A 109 3.62 14.17 -5.96
C VAL A 109 4.79 14.74 -6.75
N LYS A 110 4.66 15.97 -7.24
CA LYS A 110 5.75 16.65 -7.96
C LYS A 110 6.99 16.76 -7.07
N LYS A 111 6.83 17.28 -5.85
CA LYS A 111 7.90 17.38 -4.86
C LYS A 111 8.53 16.03 -4.53
N THR A 112 7.73 14.96 -4.48
CA THR A 112 8.26 13.60 -4.25
C THR A 112 9.27 13.21 -5.32
N PHE A 113 8.96 13.47 -6.59
CA PHE A 113 9.89 13.16 -7.68
C PHE A 113 11.06 14.13 -7.77
N GLU A 114 10.89 15.40 -7.38
CA GLU A 114 12.00 16.34 -7.22
C GLU A 114 13.01 15.80 -6.18
N HIS A 115 12.56 15.45 -4.97
CA HIS A 115 13.41 14.86 -3.92
C HIS A 115 14.06 13.53 -4.34
N LEU A 116 13.32 12.67 -5.07
CA LEU A 116 13.90 11.44 -5.61
C LEU A 116 15.03 11.74 -6.60
N ALA A 117 14.89 12.76 -7.44
CA ALA A 117 15.90 13.13 -8.42
C ALA A 117 17.12 13.81 -7.78
N THR A 118 16.92 14.66 -6.77
CA THR A 118 17.98 15.52 -6.21
C THR A 118 18.70 14.93 -5.00
N ASP A 119 17.98 14.26 -4.10
CA ASP A 119 18.51 13.97 -2.76
C ASP A 119 19.00 12.53 -2.61
N VAL A 120 18.53 11.62 -3.48
CA VAL A 120 18.86 10.20 -3.42
C VAL A 120 20.33 9.99 -3.80
N SER A 121 21.11 9.70 -2.77
CA SER A 121 22.55 9.40 -2.86
C SER A 121 22.89 7.98 -2.37
N TRP A 122 21.88 7.17 -2.05
CA TRP A 122 22.00 5.80 -1.56
C TRP A 122 21.15 4.84 -2.41
N PRO A 123 21.51 3.54 -2.50
CA PRO A 123 20.73 2.57 -3.26
C PRO A 123 19.28 2.49 -2.78
N ILE A 124 18.33 2.74 -3.70
CA ILE A 124 16.90 2.64 -3.45
C ILE A 124 16.21 1.88 -4.58
N THR A 125 15.28 1.00 -4.23
CA THR A 125 14.39 0.34 -5.19
C THR A 125 13.01 0.93 -5.11
N ILE A 126 12.55 1.51 -6.22
CA ILE A 126 11.21 2.02 -6.41
C ILE A 126 10.35 0.90 -7.02
N PHE A 127 9.28 0.53 -6.33
CA PHE A 127 8.33 -0.48 -6.76
C PHE A 127 7.11 0.17 -7.39
N MET A 128 6.77 -0.25 -8.62
CA MET A 128 5.63 0.27 -9.36
C MET A 128 4.84 -0.85 -10.06
N PRO A 129 3.53 -0.65 -10.31
CA PRO A 129 2.76 -1.54 -11.16
C PRO A 129 3.38 -1.69 -12.55
N ALA A 130 3.36 -2.91 -13.09
CA ALA A 130 3.92 -3.26 -14.39
C ALA A 130 3.37 -2.44 -15.57
N LYS A 131 2.16 -1.89 -15.43
CA LYS A 131 1.56 -0.95 -16.38
C LYS A 131 2.37 0.34 -16.55
N SER A 132 3.14 0.74 -15.54
CA SER A 132 3.97 1.95 -15.55
C SER A 132 5.33 1.76 -16.20
N ALA A 133 5.67 0.54 -16.63
CA ALA A 133 7.01 0.24 -17.14
C ALA A 133 7.39 0.93 -18.46
N ARG A 134 6.43 1.56 -19.14
CA ARG A 134 6.65 2.34 -20.37
C ARG A 134 6.60 3.85 -20.16
N ASN A 135 6.46 4.30 -18.91
CA ASN A 135 6.46 5.72 -18.59
C ASN A 135 7.88 6.28 -18.78
N SER A 136 8.03 7.21 -19.73
CA SER A 136 9.32 7.79 -20.10
C SER A 136 9.97 8.58 -18.96
N PHE A 137 9.17 9.29 -18.15
CA PHE A 137 9.68 10.05 -17.01
C PHE A 137 10.32 9.12 -15.97
N HIS A 138 9.65 8.02 -15.60
CA HIS A 138 10.19 7.04 -14.64
C HIS A 138 11.46 6.37 -15.18
N LEU A 139 11.50 6.08 -16.48
CA LEU A 139 12.69 5.51 -17.12
C LEU A 139 13.87 6.49 -17.12
N GLU A 140 13.61 7.79 -17.35
CA GLU A 140 14.65 8.81 -17.30
C GLU A 140 15.15 9.04 -15.88
N LEU A 141 14.26 9.05 -14.87
CA LEU A 141 14.65 9.13 -13.46
C LEU A 141 15.63 8.01 -13.06
N LYS A 142 15.36 6.78 -13.51
CA LYS A 142 16.27 5.65 -13.31
C LYS A 142 17.61 5.84 -14.03
N LYS A 143 17.58 6.38 -15.24
CA LYS A 143 18.77 6.57 -16.08
C LYS A 143 19.67 7.68 -15.54
N SER A 144 19.09 8.74 -14.98
CA SER A 144 19.81 9.91 -14.49
C SER A 144 20.49 9.69 -13.13
N ASN A 145 20.02 8.72 -12.33
CA ASN A 145 20.60 8.43 -11.02
C ASN A 145 20.90 6.92 -10.84
N PRO A 146 22.19 6.50 -10.79
CA PRO A 146 22.56 5.10 -10.67
C PRO A 146 22.15 4.45 -9.34
N ASN A 147 21.85 5.26 -8.32
CA ASN A 147 21.35 4.77 -7.04
C ASN A 147 19.86 4.36 -7.10
N ILE A 148 19.12 4.79 -8.12
CA ILE A 148 17.70 4.49 -8.28
C ILE A 148 17.55 3.25 -9.16
N ASN A 149 16.96 2.21 -8.58
CA ASN A 149 16.44 1.09 -9.34
C ASN A 149 14.90 1.14 -9.39
N ILE A 150 14.32 0.58 -10.46
CA ILE A 150 12.87 0.39 -10.57
C ILE A 150 12.57 -1.09 -10.70
N CYS A 151 11.72 -1.59 -9.81
CA CYS A 151 11.21 -2.95 -9.79
C CYS A 151 9.70 -2.94 -10.07
N TYR A 152 9.24 -3.78 -10.99
CA TYR A 152 7.83 -3.83 -11.36
C TYR A 152 7.10 -5.01 -10.72
N TYR A 153 5.84 -4.80 -10.35
CA TYR A 153 4.95 -5.84 -9.83
C TYR A 153 3.58 -5.83 -10.53
N ASN A 154 2.86 -6.94 -10.52
CA ASN A 154 1.53 -7.00 -11.16
C ASN A 154 0.43 -6.50 -10.21
N TYR A 155 -0.21 -5.39 -10.57
CA TYR A 155 -1.47 -4.98 -9.94
C TYR A 155 -2.66 -5.59 -10.68
N VAL A 156 -2.87 -6.90 -10.47
CA VAL A 156 -4.05 -7.63 -10.96
C VAL A 156 -4.78 -8.19 -9.74
N VAL A 157 -6.01 -7.73 -9.51
CA VAL A 157 -6.79 -8.16 -8.34
C VAL A 157 -7.36 -9.55 -8.57
N ALA A 158 -6.98 -10.51 -7.71
CA ALA A 158 -7.56 -11.86 -7.71
C ALA A 158 -8.50 -12.11 -6.53
N LYS A 159 -9.59 -12.81 -6.83
CA LYS A 159 -10.66 -13.26 -5.92
C LYS A 159 -10.91 -14.78 -6.11
N GLY A 160 -11.84 -15.35 -5.36
CA GLY A 160 -12.14 -16.79 -5.38
C GLY A 160 -11.38 -17.62 -4.34
N PHE A 161 -11.18 -18.90 -4.64
CA PHE A 161 -10.60 -19.87 -3.71
C PHE A 161 -9.25 -19.43 -3.14
N LYS A 162 -9.06 -19.66 -1.83
CA LYS A 162 -7.84 -19.27 -1.10
C LYS A 162 -6.57 -19.80 -1.77
N TRP A 163 -6.54 -21.09 -2.10
CA TRP A 163 -5.37 -21.74 -2.70
C TRP A 163 -5.02 -21.17 -4.09
N VAL A 164 -6.03 -20.88 -4.93
CA VAL A 164 -5.83 -20.24 -6.24
C VAL A 164 -5.20 -18.87 -6.06
N LYS A 165 -5.78 -18.03 -5.20
CA LYS A 165 -5.27 -16.67 -4.97
C LYS A 165 -3.85 -16.70 -4.41
N HIS A 166 -3.59 -17.53 -3.39
CA HIS A 166 -2.27 -17.60 -2.76
C HIS A 166 -1.20 -18.07 -3.75
N TRP A 167 -1.52 -19.02 -4.64
CA TRP A 167 -0.62 -19.42 -5.71
C TRP A 167 -0.34 -18.27 -6.69
N LEU A 168 -1.37 -17.54 -7.13
CA LEU A 168 -1.18 -16.35 -7.98
C LEU A 168 -0.37 -15.25 -7.29
N PHE A 169 -0.57 -15.08 -5.98
CA PHE A 169 0.13 -14.11 -5.15
C PHE A 169 1.62 -14.45 -5.01
N SER A 170 1.95 -15.71 -4.73
CA SER A 170 3.35 -16.16 -4.54
C SER A 170 4.20 -16.08 -5.80
N HIS A 171 3.56 -16.10 -6.97
CA HIS A 171 4.21 -15.94 -8.26
C HIS A 171 4.17 -14.50 -8.79
N ASN A 172 3.74 -13.53 -7.96
CA ASN A 172 3.60 -12.13 -8.35
C ASN A 172 2.76 -11.94 -9.63
N LEU A 173 1.77 -12.82 -9.86
CA LEU A 173 0.85 -12.74 -10.99
C LEU A 173 -0.39 -11.92 -10.64
N ALA A 174 -0.82 -11.98 -9.39
CA ALA A 174 -1.92 -11.21 -8.87
C ALA A 174 -1.62 -10.73 -7.46
N MET A 175 -2.51 -9.91 -6.92
CA MET A 175 -2.43 -9.44 -5.54
C MET A 175 -3.84 -9.19 -4.98
N PRO A 176 -4.01 -9.00 -3.65
CA PRO A 176 -5.31 -8.64 -3.11
C PRO A 176 -5.74 -7.25 -3.58
N GLN A 177 -7.03 -6.95 -3.46
CA GLN A 177 -7.55 -5.62 -3.74
C GLN A 177 -6.94 -4.61 -2.75
N CYS A 178 -6.04 -3.75 -3.22
CA CYS A 178 -5.42 -2.73 -2.38
C CYS A 178 -6.21 -1.43 -2.51
N GLN A 179 -6.95 -1.08 -1.46
CA GLN A 179 -7.61 0.22 -1.39
C GLN A 179 -6.64 1.34 -0.99
N ASN A 180 -5.52 0.99 -0.37
CA ASN A 180 -4.48 1.91 0.03
C ASN A 180 -3.10 1.34 -0.33
N ILE A 181 -2.10 2.22 -0.32
CA ILE A 181 -0.71 1.87 -0.65
C ILE A 181 -0.09 0.88 0.35
N LEU A 182 -0.50 0.92 1.62
CA LEU A 182 0.06 0.06 2.66
C LEU A 182 -0.23 -1.41 2.37
N ASN A 183 -1.42 -1.75 1.84
CA ASN A 183 -1.75 -3.11 1.41
C ASN A 183 -0.76 -3.63 0.35
N ALA A 184 -0.39 -2.80 -0.62
CA ALA A 184 0.56 -3.18 -1.66
C ALA A 184 1.98 -3.31 -1.10
N CYS A 185 2.37 -2.42 -0.19
CA CYS A 185 3.66 -2.49 0.47
C CYS A 185 3.83 -3.77 1.30
N ILE A 186 2.82 -4.14 2.09
CA ILE A 186 2.79 -5.40 2.85
C ILE A 186 2.87 -6.60 1.90
N PHE A 187 2.09 -6.61 0.81
CA PHE A 187 2.15 -7.68 -0.19
C PHE A 187 3.57 -7.87 -0.75
N ILE A 188 4.22 -6.75 -1.11
CA ILE A 188 5.59 -6.78 -1.63
C ILE A 188 6.54 -7.32 -0.55
N ALA A 189 6.44 -6.86 0.70
CA ALA A 189 7.26 -7.38 1.80
C ALA A 189 7.08 -8.90 2.00
N ILE A 190 5.85 -9.41 1.98
CA ILE A 190 5.59 -10.86 2.04
C ILE A 190 6.30 -11.59 0.90
N ASN A 191 6.18 -11.09 -0.34
CA ASN A 191 6.77 -11.74 -1.51
C ASN A 191 8.30 -11.62 -1.57
N ARG A 192 8.87 -10.61 -0.92
CA ARG A 192 10.32 -10.48 -0.72
C ARG A 192 10.86 -11.41 0.38
N LYS A 193 10.00 -12.17 1.06
CA LYS A 193 10.36 -13.20 2.06
C LYS A 193 10.97 -12.67 3.36
N PHE A 194 10.57 -11.47 3.78
CA PHE A 194 10.86 -11.02 5.15
C PHE A 194 10.24 -11.99 6.16
N LYS A 195 10.95 -12.26 7.26
CA LYS A 195 10.42 -13.05 8.37
C LYS A 195 9.46 -12.23 9.23
N ASN A 196 9.79 -10.96 9.48
CA ASN A 196 8.97 -10.05 10.28
C ASN A 196 8.78 -8.71 9.56
N VAL A 197 7.54 -8.22 9.53
CA VAL A 197 7.16 -6.94 8.96
C VAL A 197 6.51 -6.08 10.04
N TYR A 198 7.09 -4.94 10.38
CA TYR A 198 6.57 -4.02 11.40
C TYR A 198 5.93 -2.80 10.74
N LEU A 199 4.69 -2.48 11.12
CA LEU A 199 3.94 -1.34 10.57
C LEU A 199 3.98 -0.15 11.52
N LEU A 200 4.44 1.00 11.02
CA LEU A 200 4.50 2.28 11.72
C LEU A 200 3.68 3.34 10.97
N GLY A 201 3.05 4.27 11.68
CA GLY A 201 2.21 5.30 11.03
C GLY A 201 1.04 4.71 10.24
N ALA A 202 0.56 3.53 10.62
CA ALA A 202 -0.58 2.85 10.01
C ALA A 202 -1.88 3.16 10.79
N ASP A 203 -2.21 4.44 10.88
CA ASP A 203 -3.30 4.95 11.74
C ASP A 203 -4.68 4.49 11.27
N HIS A 204 -4.99 4.66 9.98
CA HIS A 204 -6.32 4.36 9.41
C HIS A 204 -7.49 5.08 10.11
N SER A 205 -7.25 6.30 10.58
CA SER A 205 -8.18 7.09 11.40
C SER A 205 -9.12 8.04 10.63
N TRP A 206 -9.27 7.88 9.31
CA TRP A 206 -10.08 8.82 8.49
C TRP A 206 -11.53 8.96 8.95
N HIS A 207 -12.10 7.92 9.56
CA HIS A 207 -13.47 7.93 10.07
C HIS A 207 -13.65 8.80 11.32
N GLU A 208 -12.58 9.13 12.05
CA GLU A 208 -12.67 9.98 13.25
C GLU A 208 -13.05 11.44 12.93
N GLN A 209 -12.74 11.89 11.71
CA GLN A 209 -12.96 13.26 11.24
C GLN A 209 -13.97 13.29 10.08
N LEU A 210 -14.83 12.26 10.02
CA LEU A 210 -15.92 12.17 9.07
C LEU A 210 -17.04 13.11 9.50
N ILE A 211 -17.41 14.04 8.61
CA ILE A 211 -18.58 14.91 8.79
C ILE A 211 -19.47 14.75 7.55
N VAL A 212 -20.78 14.77 7.77
CA VAL A 212 -21.77 14.99 6.71
C VAL A 212 -22.26 16.42 6.88
N ASP A 213 -22.02 17.26 5.88
CA ASP A 213 -22.37 18.67 5.96
C ASP A 213 -23.86 18.94 5.66
N ASN A 214 -24.26 20.21 5.68
CA ASN A 214 -25.65 20.63 5.41
C ASN A 214 -26.11 20.36 3.97
N SER A 215 -25.18 20.10 3.05
CA SER A 215 -25.45 19.71 1.65
C SER A 215 -25.53 18.18 1.48
N ASN A 216 -25.40 17.42 2.58
CA ASN A 216 -25.23 15.97 2.60
C ASN A 216 -23.96 15.50 1.85
N ASP A 217 -22.94 16.35 1.80
CA ASP A 217 -21.63 16.02 1.27
C ASP A 217 -20.75 15.44 2.37
N ILE A 218 -19.91 14.47 1.99
CA ILE A 218 -18.98 13.82 2.90
C ILE A 218 -17.68 14.59 2.89
N VAL A 219 -17.34 15.15 4.04
CA VAL A 219 -16.08 15.84 4.26
C VAL A 219 -15.24 15.02 5.23
N ILE A 220 -13.98 14.79 4.86
CA ILE A 220 -12.97 14.27 5.77
C ILE A 220 -11.84 15.27 5.92
N THR A 221 -11.23 15.32 7.09
CA THR A 221 -9.93 15.98 7.25
C THR A 221 -8.83 14.94 7.10
N ASP A 222 -8.10 14.99 5.98
CA ASP A 222 -7.00 14.07 5.70
C ASP A 222 -5.71 14.61 6.33
N LYS A 223 -5.31 13.98 7.43
CA LYS A 223 -4.08 14.30 8.15
C LYS A 223 -2.98 13.32 7.76
N HIS A 224 -1.81 13.86 7.47
CA HIS A 224 -0.60 13.09 7.22
C HIS A 224 0.49 13.55 8.19
N PHE A 225 1.49 12.72 8.47
CA PHE A 225 2.58 13.08 9.40
C PHE A 225 3.38 14.31 8.95
N TYR A 226 3.40 14.61 7.65
CA TYR A 226 4.00 15.81 7.04
C TYR A 226 3.01 16.96 6.82
N ASN A 227 1.75 16.84 7.26
CA ASN A 227 0.74 17.90 7.20
C ASN A 227 -0.23 17.80 8.39
N GLU A 228 0.19 18.33 9.55
CA GLU A 228 -0.56 18.23 10.81
C GLU A 228 -1.90 18.97 10.82
N LYS A 229 -1.98 20.10 10.10
CA LYS A 229 -3.24 20.85 9.93
C LYS A 229 -4.29 20.04 9.17
N GLY A 230 -3.85 19.04 8.40
CA GLY A 230 -4.69 18.26 7.50
C GLY A 230 -5.20 19.11 6.33
N LYS A 231 -5.96 18.46 5.45
CA LYS A 231 -6.71 19.15 4.39
C LYS A 231 -8.13 18.62 4.40
N GLU A 232 -9.11 19.51 4.43
CA GLU A 232 -10.49 19.14 4.20
C GLU A 232 -10.65 18.69 2.74
N ILE A 233 -11.27 17.53 2.59
CA ILE A 233 -11.52 16.91 1.30
C ILE A 233 -12.98 16.53 1.25
N GLU A 234 -13.68 17.14 0.31
CA GLU A 234 -14.98 16.67 -0.16
C GLU A 234 -14.76 15.37 -0.94
N MET A 235 -15.21 14.25 -0.37
CA MET A 235 -14.95 12.94 -0.95
C MET A 235 -15.63 12.74 -2.31
N LYS A 236 -16.74 13.44 -2.59
CA LYS A 236 -17.40 13.45 -3.90
C LYS A 236 -16.46 13.92 -5.01
N SER A 237 -15.59 14.90 -4.75
CA SER A 237 -14.62 15.40 -5.74
C SER A 237 -13.57 14.37 -6.16
N ARG A 238 -13.35 13.34 -5.33
CA ARG A 238 -12.41 12.25 -5.58
C ARG A 238 -13.09 10.95 -6.03
N ALA A 239 -14.42 10.95 -6.09
CA ALA A 239 -15.18 9.79 -6.52
C ALA A 239 -15.18 9.66 -8.05
N HIS A 240 -15.24 8.42 -8.54
CA HIS A 240 -15.43 8.18 -9.97
C HIS A 240 -16.82 8.61 -10.44
N ASP A 241 -17.84 8.40 -9.60
CA ASP A 241 -19.18 8.94 -9.77
C ASP A 241 -19.55 9.79 -8.55
N PRO A 242 -19.43 11.13 -8.66
CA PRO A 242 -19.75 12.04 -7.57
C PRO A 242 -21.23 12.01 -7.15
N LYS A 243 -22.16 11.67 -8.05
CA LYS A 243 -23.61 11.72 -7.77
C LYS A 243 -24.05 10.56 -6.88
N GLU A 244 -23.41 9.41 -6.99
CA GLU A 244 -23.71 8.23 -6.18
C GLU A 244 -22.87 8.13 -4.90
N TYR A 245 -21.94 9.07 -4.69
CA TYR A 245 -21.02 9.01 -3.56
C TYR A 245 -21.67 9.53 -2.27
N GLY A 246 -22.22 8.59 -1.49
CA GLY A 246 -22.82 8.81 -0.18
C GLY A 246 -22.12 8.03 0.94
N ILE A 247 -22.62 8.16 2.18
CA ILE A 247 -21.90 7.68 3.38
C ILE A 247 -21.69 6.17 3.38
N HIS A 248 -22.65 5.44 2.82
CA HIS A 248 -22.55 4.00 2.60
C HIS A 248 -21.33 3.63 1.75
N LYS A 249 -20.98 4.45 0.75
CA LYS A 249 -19.84 4.23 -0.14
C LYS A 249 -18.52 4.47 0.58
N PHE A 250 -18.47 5.49 1.42
CA PHE A 250 -17.32 5.76 2.28
C PHE A 250 -17.02 4.57 3.20
N PHE A 251 -18.03 4.07 3.92
CA PHE A 251 -17.87 2.89 4.78
C PHE A 251 -17.57 1.61 3.98
N GLU A 252 -18.12 1.46 2.77
CA GLU A 252 -17.76 0.35 1.87
C GLU A 252 -16.27 0.38 1.50
N LEU A 253 -15.71 1.56 1.20
CA LEU A 253 -14.28 1.72 0.88
C LEU A 253 -13.39 1.41 2.09
N ILE A 254 -13.78 1.89 3.28
CA ILE A 254 -13.11 1.56 4.54
C ILE A 254 -13.14 0.05 4.79
N SER A 255 -14.31 -0.58 4.67
CA SER A 255 -14.48 -2.02 4.83
C SER A 255 -13.58 -2.80 3.87
N LYS A 256 -13.54 -2.41 2.58
CA LYS A 256 -12.64 -3.01 1.59
C LYS A 256 -11.17 -2.84 1.96
N ALA A 257 -10.78 -1.71 2.54
CA ALA A 257 -9.40 -1.47 2.97
C ALA A 257 -9.01 -2.42 4.10
N PHE A 258 -9.84 -2.53 5.14
CA PHE A 258 -9.57 -3.39 6.28
C PHE A 258 -9.65 -4.88 5.94
N TYR A 259 -10.63 -5.29 5.13
CA TYR A 259 -10.75 -6.66 4.66
C TYR A 259 -9.50 -7.13 3.90
N SER A 260 -8.84 -6.23 3.16
CA SER A 260 -7.60 -6.53 2.47
C SER A 260 -6.47 -6.94 3.44
N TYR A 261 -6.40 -6.34 4.64
CA TYR A 261 -5.44 -6.76 5.66
C TYR A 261 -5.70 -8.18 6.17
N LEU A 262 -6.96 -8.60 6.29
CA LEU A 262 -7.28 -9.99 6.64
C LEU A 262 -6.84 -10.98 5.55
N VAL A 263 -6.99 -10.60 4.28
CA VAL A 263 -6.48 -11.39 3.15
C VAL A 263 -4.96 -11.46 3.20
N LEU A 264 -4.28 -10.34 3.50
CA LEU A 264 -2.83 -10.27 3.63
C LEU A 264 -2.32 -11.08 4.82
N ARG A 265 -3.00 -11.08 5.98
CA ARG A 265 -2.65 -11.96 7.11
C ARG A 265 -2.69 -13.42 6.67
N SER A 266 -3.83 -13.86 6.14
CA SER A 266 -3.99 -15.24 5.68
C SER A 266 -2.90 -15.64 4.68
N TYR A 267 -2.54 -14.72 3.77
CA TYR A 267 -1.47 -14.95 2.81
C TYR A 267 -0.10 -15.02 3.48
N ALA A 268 0.23 -14.09 4.37
CA ALA A 268 1.47 -14.06 5.13
C ALA A 268 1.68 -15.35 5.95
N ASP A 269 0.63 -15.85 6.61
CA ASP A 269 0.64 -17.13 7.33
C ASP A 269 1.07 -18.28 6.41
N SER A 270 0.53 -18.33 5.19
CA SER A 270 0.89 -19.36 4.21
C SER A 270 2.31 -19.22 3.63
N GLN A 271 2.95 -18.08 3.86
CA GLN A 271 4.32 -17.79 3.42
C GLN A 271 5.32 -17.81 4.59
N GLY A 272 4.87 -18.06 5.83
CA GLY A 272 5.72 -18.03 7.02
C GLY A 272 6.22 -16.62 7.40
N VAL A 273 5.44 -15.59 7.09
CA VAL A 273 5.79 -14.18 7.33
C VAL A 273 4.93 -13.62 8.47
N ASN A 274 5.57 -13.06 9.49
CA ASN A 274 4.88 -12.38 10.58
C ASN A 274 4.66 -10.91 10.23
N ILE A 275 3.45 -10.40 10.49
CA ILE A 275 3.13 -8.98 10.35
C ILE A 275 2.68 -8.45 11.71
N PHE A 276 3.33 -7.38 12.15
CA PHE A 276 3.07 -6.73 13.43
C PHE A 276 2.57 -5.32 13.21
N ASN A 277 1.48 -4.97 13.90
CA ASN A 277 1.00 -3.60 14.00
C ASN A 277 1.71 -2.89 15.16
N SER A 278 2.75 -2.13 14.83
CA SER A 278 3.60 -1.40 15.77
C SER A 278 3.32 0.10 15.79
N SER A 279 2.23 0.55 15.17
CA SER A 279 1.91 1.97 15.09
C SER A 279 1.41 2.47 16.45
N GLU A 280 1.80 3.67 16.86
CA GLU A 280 1.35 4.24 18.15
C GLU A 280 -0.18 4.38 18.18
N LYS A 281 -0.79 4.67 17.03
CA LYS A 281 -2.22 4.63 16.79
C LYS A 281 -2.52 3.75 15.59
N SER A 282 -3.56 2.92 15.67
CA SER A 282 -4.02 2.14 14.53
C SER A 282 -5.42 1.59 14.72
N TYR A 283 -6.17 1.56 13.62
CA TYR A 283 -7.43 0.82 13.52
C TYR A 283 -7.30 -0.52 12.78
N ILE A 284 -6.07 -0.92 12.39
CA ILE A 284 -5.84 -2.23 11.78
C ILE A 284 -5.87 -3.31 12.89
N ASP A 285 -6.92 -4.13 12.88
CA ASP A 285 -7.13 -5.26 13.80
C ASP A 285 -6.70 -6.63 13.21
N ALA A 286 -6.31 -6.64 11.94
CA ALA A 286 -5.92 -7.87 11.25
C ALA A 286 -4.60 -8.47 11.76
N PHE A 287 -3.71 -7.66 12.35
CA PHE A 287 -2.35 -8.07 12.74
C PHE A 287 -2.12 -7.93 14.25
N GLU A 288 -1.22 -8.74 14.80
CA GLU A 288 -0.86 -8.68 16.21
C GLU A 288 -0.29 -7.30 16.57
N ARG A 289 -0.79 -6.70 17.66
CA ARG A 289 -0.22 -5.46 18.23
C ARG A 289 1.07 -5.80 18.96
N LYS A 290 2.19 -5.24 18.49
CA LYS A 290 3.50 -5.50 19.09
C LYS A 290 4.39 -4.27 18.97
N SER A 291 5.01 -3.87 20.06
CA SER A 291 6.04 -2.82 20.04
C SER A 291 7.26 -3.29 19.24
N ILE A 292 8.00 -2.33 18.69
CA ILE A 292 9.25 -2.63 18.01
C ILE A 292 10.25 -3.20 19.04
N PRO A 293 11.06 -4.23 18.69
CA PRO A 293 12.10 -4.72 19.58
C PRO A 293 13.09 -3.61 19.93
N ASN A 294 13.36 -3.44 21.23
CA ASN A 294 14.50 -2.63 21.65
C ASN A 294 15.78 -3.34 21.20
N VAL A 295 16.72 -2.58 20.61
CA VAL A 295 18.07 -3.05 20.29
C VAL A 295 19.04 -2.50 21.32
#